data_AF-A0A7J4R9F7-F1
#
_entry.id   AF-A0A7J4R9F7-F1
#
_cell.length_a   1.000
_cell.length_b   1.000
_cell.length_c   1.000
_cell.angle_alpha   90.00
_cell.angle_beta   90.00
_cell.angle_gamma   90.00
#
_symmetry.space_group_name_H-M   'P 1'
#
loop_
_entity.id
_entity.type
_entity.pdbx_description
1 polymer ?
#
loop_
_entity_poly.entity_id
_entity_poly.type
_entity_poly.pdbx_seq_one_letter_code
_entity_poly.pdbx_strand_id
1 'polypeptide(L)'
;LSNLGVGIHSIEILATDSLGNSADILFQFSIEPKEGFNLEIIQTEISGDQIIGNTINFRASINNLQSSVGSARACYAEICSAYVMIPGATSSSLGYFELDVDIQLLETGPLDIRIEWIGNEDGESGTLNLNQSIMVSEQDDEVSDYQVQAFFAVLSALAFLIFLANRLWGKESMRP
;
A
#
# COMPACT_ATOMS: atom_id res chain seq x y z
N LEU A 1 -36.20 1.75 24.63
CA LEU A 1 -35.70 1.99 23.26
C LEU A 1 -34.38 2.78 23.22
N SER A 2 -33.88 3.33 24.34
CA SER A 2 -32.71 4.23 24.38
C SER A 2 -31.33 3.53 24.25
N ASN A 3 -31.24 2.35 23.62
CA ASN A 3 -29.95 1.63 23.50
C ASN A 3 -29.92 0.64 22.32
N LEU A 4 -30.48 1.01 21.16
CA LEU A 4 -30.31 0.24 19.93
C LEU A 4 -29.08 0.77 19.18
N GLY A 5 -28.10 -0.09 18.94
CA GLY A 5 -26.90 0.25 18.15
C GLY A 5 -27.15 0.18 16.63
N VAL A 6 -26.12 0.51 15.85
CA VAL A 6 -26.12 0.31 14.39
C VAL A 6 -26.40 -1.16 14.07
N GLY A 7 -27.28 -1.41 13.10
CA GLY A 7 -27.65 -2.77 12.71
C GLY A 7 -29.12 -2.89 12.28
N ILE A 8 -29.48 -4.10 11.89
CA ILE A 8 -30.86 -4.47 11.53
C ILE A 8 -31.55 -5.01 12.79
N HIS A 9 -32.71 -4.45 13.09
CA HIS A 9 -33.51 -4.78 14.27
C HIS A 9 -34.90 -5.22 13.87
N SER A 10 -35.52 -6.06 14.69
CA SER A 10 -36.89 -6.53 14.50
C SER A 10 -37.73 -6.30 15.75
N ILE A 11 -38.97 -5.87 15.55
CA ILE A 11 -39.99 -5.81 16.58
C ILE A 11 -41.04 -6.87 16.25
N GLU A 12 -41.23 -7.80 17.18
CA GLU A 12 -42.29 -8.80 17.15
C GLU A 12 -43.34 -8.43 18.20
N ILE A 13 -44.59 -8.30 17.78
CA ILE A 13 -45.73 -8.00 18.65
C ILE A 13 -46.62 -9.24 18.67
N LEU A 14 -46.65 -9.94 19.81
CA LEU A 14 -47.57 -11.05 20.06
C LEU A 14 -48.77 -10.54 20.86
N ALA A 15 -49.98 -10.76 20.33
CA ALA A 15 -51.23 -10.47 21.01
C ALA A 15 -52.00 -11.76 21.26
N THR A 16 -52.51 -11.92 22.48
CA THR A 16 -53.36 -13.06 22.88
C THR A 16 -54.68 -12.52 23.44
N ASP A 17 -55.80 -13.03 22.96
CA ASP A 17 -57.13 -12.66 23.45
C ASP A 17 -57.53 -13.47 24.70
N SER A 18 -58.66 -13.11 25.31
CA SER A 18 -59.18 -13.78 26.50
C SER A 18 -59.69 -15.21 26.27
N LEU A 19 -59.83 -15.62 25.01
CA LEU A 19 -60.22 -16.98 24.61
C LEU A 19 -58.98 -17.83 24.27
N GLY A 20 -57.77 -17.27 24.35
CA GLY A 20 -56.52 -17.96 24.09
C GLY A 20 -56.11 -17.97 22.61
N ASN A 21 -56.75 -17.18 21.75
CA ASN A 21 -56.28 -17.00 20.38
C ASN A 21 -55.09 -16.05 20.37
N SER A 22 -54.03 -16.41 19.63
CA SER A 22 -52.84 -15.56 19.48
C SER A 22 -52.61 -15.17 18.03
N ALA A 23 -52.05 -13.98 17.83
CA ALA A 23 -51.54 -13.50 16.55
C ALA A 23 -50.27 -12.69 16.77
N ASP A 24 -49.33 -12.78 15.84
CA ASP A 24 -48.09 -12.01 15.83
C ASP A 24 -47.99 -11.07 14.62
N ILE A 25 -47.23 -9.98 14.79
CA ILE A 25 -46.81 -9.10 13.69
C ILE A 25 -45.32 -8.80 13.86
N LEU A 26 -44.58 -8.89 12.76
CA LEU A 26 -43.15 -8.62 12.68
C LEU A 26 -42.87 -7.38 11.81
N PHE A 27 -42.08 -6.43 12.33
CA PHE A 27 -41.54 -5.30 11.57
C PHE A 27 -40.02 -5.28 11.68
N GLN A 28 -39.32 -4.97 10.59
CA GLN A 28 -37.88 -4.77 10.58
C GLN A 28 -37.54 -3.31 10.30
N PHE A 29 -36.48 -2.82 10.91
CA PHE A 29 -35.91 -1.51 10.65
C PHE A 29 -34.39 -1.57 10.81
N SER A 30 -33.66 -0.68 10.15
CA SER A 30 -32.23 -0.53 10.34
C SER A 30 -31.90 0.78 11.04
N ILE A 31 -30.82 0.75 11.81
CA ILE A 31 -30.13 1.94 12.31
C ILE A 31 -28.82 2.01 11.54
N GLU A 32 -28.69 3.04 10.70
CA GLU A 32 -27.49 3.30 9.92
C GLU A 32 -26.39 3.95 10.77
N PRO A 33 -25.12 3.84 10.36
CA PRO A 33 -24.03 4.61 10.96
C PRO A 33 -24.31 6.11 10.95
N LYS A 34 -23.64 6.83 11.86
CA LYS A 34 -23.69 8.29 11.90
C LYS A 34 -23.16 8.86 10.57
N GLU A 35 -23.77 9.96 10.13
CA GLU A 35 -23.25 10.80 9.04
C GLU A 35 -21.83 11.31 9.35
N GLY A 36 -21.04 11.43 8.29
CA GLY A 36 -19.64 11.84 8.30
C GLY A 36 -18.70 10.79 7.71
N PHE A 37 -17.40 10.99 7.94
CA PHE A 37 -16.33 10.09 7.50
C PHE A 37 -15.54 9.57 8.70
N ASN A 38 -15.22 8.27 8.67
CA ASN A 38 -14.21 7.68 9.52
C ASN A 38 -13.46 6.64 8.70
N LEU A 39 -12.32 7.05 8.13
CA LEU A 39 -11.55 6.24 7.19
C LEU A 39 -10.47 5.45 7.93
N GLU A 40 -10.47 4.14 7.74
CA GLU A 40 -9.50 3.21 8.32
C GLU A 40 -8.77 2.45 7.20
N ILE A 41 -7.44 2.58 7.16
CA ILE A 41 -6.60 1.80 6.23
C ILE A 41 -6.51 0.38 6.77
N ILE A 42 -7.01 -0.57 5.98
CA ILE A 42 -7.02 -2.00 6.32
C ILE A 42 -5.71 -2.64 5.88
N GLN A 43 -5.28 -2.31 4.66
CA GLN A 43 -4.12 -2.92 4.03
C GLN A 43 -3.49 -1.95 3.03
N THR A 44 -2.18 -2.06 2.91
CA THR A 44 -1.38 -1.40 1.86
C THR A 44 -0.51 -2.45 1.19
N GLU A 45 -0.39 -2.38 -0.12
CA GLU A 45 0.46 -3.24 -0.93
C GLU A 45 1.33 -2.40 -1.84
N ILE A 46 2.58 -2.82 -2.01
CA ILE A 46 3.53 -2.17 -2.91
C ILE A 46 4.15 -3.24 -3.78
N SER A 47 4.08 -3.03 -5.08
CA SER A 47 4.63 -3.92 -6.08
C SER A 47 5.71 -3.20 -6.88
N GLY A 48 6.81 -3.89 -7.17
CA GLY A 48 7.95 -3.34 -7.89
C GLY A 48 9.14 -3.01 -6.98
N ASP A 49 10.32 -2.92 -7.58
CA ASP A 49 11.56 -2.65 -6.85
C ASP A 49 11.66 -1.17 -6.49
N GLN A 50 11.93 -0.88 -5.22
CA GLN A 50 12.02 0.47 -4.65
C GLN A 50 13.37 1.12 -4.97
N ILE A 51 13.70 1.18 -6.25
CA ILE A 51 14.97 1.67 -6.79
C ILE A 51 14.69 2.89 -7.68
N ILE A 52 15.54 3.91 -7.60
CA ILE A 52 15.46 5.07 -8.50
C ILE A 52 15.40 4.61 -9.97
N GLY A 53 14.52 5.25 -10.73
CA GLY A 53 14.27 4.97 -12.15
C GLY A 53 13.15 3.96 -12.39
N ASN A 54 12.79 3.15 -11.39
CA ASN A 54 11.70 2.21 -11.50
C ASN A 54 10.33 2.86 -11.26
N THR A 55 9.28 2.17 -11.70
CA THR A 55 7.91 2.49 -11.34
C THR A 55 7.41 1.43 -10.38
N ILE A 56 6.84 1.87 -9.27
CA ILE A 56 6.14 1.01 -8.32
C ILE A 56 4.64 1.23 -8.44
N ASN A 57 3.87 0.20 -8.10
CA ASN A 57 2.43 0.32 -7.91
C ASN A 57 2.14 0.31 -6.42
N PHE A 58 1.42 1.31 -5.94
CA PHE A 58 0.89 1.38 -4.59
C PHE A 58 -0.61 1.13 -4.60
N ARG A 59 -1.06 0.21 -3.74
CA ARG A 59 -2.47 -0.07 -3.50
C ARG A 59 -2.82 0.08 -2.03
N ALA A 60 -3.99 0.66 -1.74
CA ALA A 60 -4.53 0.72 -0.39
C ALA A 60 -6.00 0.28 -0.37
N SER A 61 -6.34 -0.59 0.57
CA SER A 61 -7.70 -1.00 0.91
C SER A 61 -8.17 -0.24 2.16
N ILE A 62 -9.31 0.44 2.07
CA ILE A 62 -9.78 1.38 3.10
C ILE A 62 -11.26 1.14 3.38
N ASN A 63 -11.66 1.23 4.65
CA ASN A 63 -13.05 1.26 5.07
C ASN A 63 -13.45 2.66 5.51
N ASN A 64 -14.59 3.14 5.05
CA ASN A 64 -15.35 4.18 5.72
C ASN A 64 -16.31 3.53 6.72
N LEU A 65 -16.24 3.94 8.00
CA LEU A 65 -17.07 3.42 9.08
C LEU A 65 -18.33 4.28 9.33
N GLN A 66 -18.49 5.38 8.60
CA GLN A 66 -19.61 6.31 8.70
C GLN A 66 -20.37 6.40 7.36
N SER A 67 -21.58 6.98 7.37
CA SER A 67 -22.53 6.82 6.26
C SER A 67 -22.38 7.83 5.11
N SER A 68 -21.55 8.86 5.24
CA SER A 68 -21.39 9.83 4.15
C SER A 68 -20.59 9.29 2.98
N VAL A 69 -20.91 9.78 1.79
CA VAL A 69 -20.27 9.41 0.52
C VAL A 69 -19.33 10.51 0.03
N GLY A 70 -18.22 10.11 -0.57
CA GLY A 70 -17.17 11.04 -1.00
C GLY A 70 -16.35 10.52 -2.16
N SER A 71 -15.18 11.12 -2.34
CA SER A 71 -14.16 10.68 -3.29
C SER A 71 -12.78 10.75 -2.66
N ALA A 72 -11.91 9.79 -2.98
CA ALA A 72 -10.53 9.74 -2.51
C ALA A 72 -9.54 9.55 -3.66
N ARG A 73 -8.28 9.93 -3.45
CA ARG A 73 -7.15 9.63 -4.32
C ARG A 73 -5.88 9.42 -3.52
N ALA A 74 -4.93 8.66 -4.05
CA ALA A 74 -3.59 8.53 -3.50
C ALA A 74 -2.63 9.46 -4.25
N CYS A 75 -1.76 10.16 -3.52
CA CYS A 75 -0.80 11.11 -4.08
C CYS A 75 0.59 10.87 -3.52
N TYR A 76 1.59 11.01 -4.38
CA TYR A 76 3.01 11.12 -4.04
C TYR A 76 3.55 12.39 -4.71
N ALA A 77 3.99 13.36 -3.90
CA ALA A 77 4.28 14.71 -4.35
C ALA A 77 3.12 15.28 -5.21
N GLU A 78 3.37 15.60 -6.48
CA GLU A 78 2.39 16.12 -7.43
C GLU A 78 1.72 15.02 -8.29
N ILE A 79 2.14 13.76 -8.14
CA ILE A 79 1.59 12.63 -8.88
C ILE A 79 0.43 12.07 -8.07
N CYS A 80 -0.78 12.11 -8.62
CA CYS A 80 -1.97 11.58 -7.96
C CYS A 80 -2.70 10.57 -8.85
N SER A 81 -3.34 9.59 -8.22
CA SER A 81 -4.33 8.73 -8.87
C SER A 81 -5.56 9.53 -9.31
N ALA A 82 -6.38 8.90 -10.14
CA ALA A 82 -7.75 9.34 -10.33
C ALA A 82 -8.51 9.30 -9.00
N TYR A 83 -9.56 10.11 -8.91
CA TYR A 83 -10.52 10.01 -7.80
C TYR A 83 -11.34 8.72 -7.93
N VAL A 84 -11.47 8.01 -6.82
CA VAL A 84 -12.37 6.87 -6.65
C VAL A 84 -13.48 7.23 -5.68
N MET A 85 -14.64 6.59 -5.80
CA MET A 85 -15.75 6.80 -4.88
C MET A 85 -15.43 6.22 -3.50
N ILE A 86 -15.76 6.98 -2.45
CA ILE A 86 -15.85 6.49 -1.08
C ILE A 86 -17.33 6.17 -0.81
N PRO A 87 -17.71 4.89 -0.69
CA PRO A 87 -19.06 4.53 -0.28
C PRO A 87 -19.25 4.81 1.21
N GLY A 88 -20.50 5.11 1.60
CA GLY A 88 -20.91 5.21 2.99
C GLY A 88 -21.13 3.81 3.59
N ALA A 89 -20.82 3.67 4.87
CA ALA A 89 -21.21 2.48 5.63
C ALA A 89 -22.73 2.42 5.82
N THR A 90 -23.25 1.20 5.84
CA THR A 90 -24.64 0.90 6.14
C THR A 90 -24.76 0.09 7.42
N SER A 91 -25.97 -0.16 7.87
CA SER A 91 -26.31 -1.07 8.97
C SER A 91 -25.82 -2.52 8.77
N SER A 92 -25.39 -2.89 7.56
CA SER A 92 -25.00 -4.25 7.21
C SER A 92 -23.61 -4.38 6.58
N SER A 93 -22.96 -3.28 6.19
CA SER A 93 -21.69 -3.29 5.47
C SER A 93 -20.89 -2.02 5.72
N LEU A 94 -19.57 -2.14 5.71
CA LEU A 94 -18.66 -0.99 5.72
C LEU A 94 -18.58 -0.36 4.32
N GLY A 95 -18.16 0.90 4.28
CA GLY A 95 -17.87 1.62 3.05
C GLY A 95 -16.48 1.26 2.51
N TYR A 96 -16.33 0.07 1.94
CA TYR A 96 -15.05 -0.40 1.39
C TYR A 96 -14.72 0.24 0.05
N PHE A 97 -13.45 0.66 -0.13
CA PHE A 97 -12.92 1.10 -1.42
C PHE A 97 -11.41 0.85 -1.52
N GLU A 98 -10.91 0.89 -2.76
CA GLU A 98 -9.49 0.71 -3.07
C GLU A 98 -8.92 1.92 -3.82
N LEU A 99 -7.68 2.24 -3.50
CA LEU A 99 -6.86 3.22 -4.21
C LEU A 99 -5.70 2.51 -4.88
N ASP A 100 -5.37 2.95 -6.10
CA ASP A 100 -4.28 2.39 -6.89
C ASP A 100 -3.56 3.55 -7.61
N VAL A 101 -2.24 3.61 -7.49
CA VAL A 101 -1.40 4.62 -8.14
C VAL A 101 -0.05 4.05 -8.55
N ASP A 102 0.34 4.35 -9.79
CA ASP A 102 1.69 4.08 -10.29
C ASP A 102 2.58 5.29 -10.02
N ILE A 103 3.73 5.06 -9.37
CA ILE A 103 4.66 6.10 -8.97
C ILE A 103 6.03 5.81 -9.58
N GLN A 104 6.54 6.75 -10.36
CA GLN A 104 7.92 6.72 -10.82
C GLN A 104 8.85 7.25 -9.71
N LEU A 105 9.86 6.45 -9.34
CA LEU A 105 10.81 6.77 -8.30
C LEU A 105 11.96 7.61 -8.88
N LEU A 106 12.03 8.88 -8.51
CA LEU A 106 13.01 9.83 -9.08
C LEU A 106 14.15 10.17 -8.12
N GLU A 107 13.94 9.99 -6.82
CA GLU A 107 14.87 10.39 -5.75
C GLU A 107 14.93 9.31 -4.67
N THR A 108 16.04 9.28 -3.91
CA THR A 108 16.18 8.40 -2.74
C THR A 108 15.43 8.96 -1.54
N GLY A 109 15.14 8.08 -0.58
CA GLY A 109 14.56 8.47 0.71
C GLY A 109 13.14 7.96 0.91
N PRO A 110 12.43 8.50 1.93
CA PRO A 110 11.11 8.00 2.29
C PRO A 110 10.07 8.36 1.21
N LEU A 111 9.29 7.37 0.81
CA LEU A 111 8.13 7.53 -0.04
C LEU A 111 6.94 7.99 0.82
N ASP A 112 6.70 9.29 0.83
CA ASP A 112 5.59 9.91 1.54
C ASP A 112 4.32 9.92 0.69
N ILE A 113 3.59 8.81 0.70
CA ILE A 113 2.28 8.70 0.04
C ILE A 113 1.22 9.24 0.99
N ARG A 114 0.38 10.15 0.47
CA ARG A 114 -0.77 10.72 1.16
C ARG A 114 -2.05 10.33 0.46
N ILE A 115 -3.08 9.99 1.23
CA ILE A 115 -4.42 9.79 0.72
C ILE A 115 -5.21 11.06 0.97
N GLU A 116 -5.79 11.64 -0.07
CA GLU A 116 -6.63 12.84 0.01
C GLU A 116 -8.08 12.44 -0.23
N TRP A 117 -9.01 12.99 0.55
CA TRP A 117 -10.43 12.72 0.38
C TRP A 117 -11.28 13.99 0.47
N ILE A 118 -12.41 13.96 -0.20
CA ILE A 118 -13.40 15.05 -0.25
C ILE A 118 -14.80 14.43 -0.14
N GLY A 119 -15.61 14.93 0.79
CA GLY A 119 -17.01 14.55 0.96
C GLY A 119 -17.92 15.27 -0.03
N ASN A 120 -18.95 14.57 -0.51
CA ASN A 120 -19.85 15.10 -1.54
C ASN A 120 -20.92 16.04 -0.98
N GLU A 121 -21.33 15.85 0.27
CA GLU A 121 -22.50 16.51 0.87
C GLU A 121 -22.12 17.84 1.51
N ASP A 122 -21.06 17.85 2.31
CA ASP A 122 -20.70 19.00 3.15
C ASP A 122 -19.42 19.72 2.70
N GLY A 123 -18.75 19.19 1.67
CA GLY A 123 -17.46 19.70 1.19
C GLY A 123 -16.31 19.51 2.18
N GLU A 124 -16.51 18.73 3.25
CA GLU A 124 -15.44 18.31 4.15
C GLU A 124 -14.35 17.62 3.36
N SER A 125 -13.11 17.82 3.76
CA SER A 125 -11.96 17.17 3.14
C SER A 125 -10.89 16.93 4.18
N GLY A 126 -10.02 15.98 3.88
CA GLY A 126 -8.96 15.61 4.78
C GLY A 126 -7.87 14.82 4.10
N THR A 127 -6.87 14.47 4.89
CA THR A 127 -5.75 13.67 4.46
C THR A 127 -5.52 12.52 5.43
N LEU A 128 -5.18 11.36 4.89
CA LEU A 128 -4.81 10.17 5.65
C LEU A 128 -3.35 9.87 5.34
N ASN A 129 -2.53 9.82 6.38
CA ASN A 129 -1.12 9.44 6.24
C ASN A 129 -0.98 7.94 6.45
N LEU A 130 -0.04 7.33 5.73
CA LEU A 130 0.31 5.94 5.96
C LEU A 130 1.08 5.80 7.28
N ASN A 131 0.88 4.70 7.99
CA ASN A 131 1.60 4.42 9.23
C ASN A 131 3.04 3.91 9.01
N GLN A 132 3.42 3.64 7.77
CA GLN A 132 4.71 3.02 7.43
C GLN A 132 5.52 3.90 6.48
N SER A 133 6.81 4.00 6.75
CA SER A 133 7.79 4.64 5.86
C SER A 133 8.38 3.61 4.91
N ILE A 134 8.22 3.83 3.61
CA ILE A 134 8.82 3.01 2.55
C ILE A 134 10.07 3.73 2.07
N MET A 135 11.18 3.04 1.84
CA MET A 135 12.46 3.69 1.51
C MET A 135 12.88 3.35 0.08
N VAL A 136 13.13 4.40 -0.71
CA VAL A 136 13.70 4.30 -2.05
C VAL A 136 15.21 4.35 -1.96
N SER A 137 15.85 3.37 -2.60
CA SER A 137 17.31 3.24 -2.66
C SER A 137 17.84 3.51 -4.06
N GLU A 138 19.13 3.81 -4.16
CA GLU A 138 19.85 3.72 -5.43
C GLU A 138 20.14 2.25 -5.78
N GLN A 139 20.31 1.97 -7.06
CA GLN A 139 20.70 0.64 -7.50
C GLN A 139 22.14 0.37 -7.05
N ASP A 140 22.33 -0.68 -6.25
CA ASP A 140 23.67 -1.11 -5.86
C ASP A 140 24.35 -1.78 -7.07
N ASP A 141 25.33 -1.09 -7.65
CA ASP A 141 26.16 -1.58 -8.77
C ASP A 141 27.20 -2.63 -8.31
N GLU A 142 26.91 -3.49 -7.32
CA GLU A 142 27.83 -4.55 -6.87
C GLU A 142 28.15 -5.56 -8.00
N VAL A 143 27.32 -5.64 -9.04
CA VAL A 143 27.54 -6.51 -10.21
C VAL A 143 28.79 -6.10 -11.01
N SER A 144 29.26 -4.85 -10.89
CA SER A 144 30.52 -4.40 -11.49
C SER A 144 31.74 -5.04 -10.80
N ASP A 145 31.68 -5.27 -9.49
CA ASP A 145 32.88 -5.53 -8.70
C ASP A 145 33.46 -6.92 -8.98
N TYR A 146 32.61 -7.94 -9.19
CA TYR A 146 33.10 -9.30 -9.47
C TYR A 146 33.74 -9.43 -10.87
N GLN A 147 33.26 -8.70 -11.88
CA GLN A 147 33.84 -8.74 -13.23
C GLN A 147 35.19 -8.02 -13.26
N VAL A 148 35.29 -6.88 -12.58
CA VAL A 148 36.52 -6.11 -12.44
C VAL A 148 37.54 -6.88 -11.60
N GLN A 149 37.12 -7.49 -10.50
CA GLN A 149 37.98 -8.33 -9.66
C GLN A 149 38.49 -9.56 -10.41
N ALA A 150 37.63 -10.25 -11.17
CA ALA A 150 38.03 -11.39 -11.99
C ALA A 150 39.06 -11.00 -13.06
N PHE A 151 38.87 -9.85 -13.72
CA PHE A 151 39.82 -9.32 -14.70
C PHE A 151 41.20 -9.08 -14.07
N PHE A 152 41.26 -8.39 -12.92
CA PHE A 152 42.52 -8.11 -12.23
C PHE A 152 43.19 -9.37 -11.66
N ALA A 153 42.41 -10.34 -11.19
CA ALA A 153 42.93 -11.62 -10.72
C ALA A 153 43.62 -12.40 -11.85
N VAL A 154 42.98 -12.49 -13.02
CA VAL A 154 43.56 -13.15 -14.21
C VAL A 154 44.80 -12.39 -14.70
N LEU A 155 44.74 -11.06 -14.77
CA LEU A 155 45.88 -10.23 -15.17
C LEU A 155 47.09 -10.43 -14.26
N SER A 156 46.86 -10.48 -12.93
CA SER A 156 47.91 -10.72 -11.94
C SER A 156 48.54 -12.12 -12.10
N ALA A 157 47.72 -13.15 -12.29
CA ALA A 157 48.19 -14.51 -12.53
C ALA A 157 49.05 -14.61 -13.81
N LEU A 158 48.63 -13.98 -14.90
CA LEU A 158 49.39 -13.94 -16.15
C LEU A 158 50.72 -13.19 -16.00
N ALA A 159 50.72 -12.04 -15.34
CA ALA A 159 51.94 -11.27 -15.08
C ALA A 159 52.94 -12.09 -14.24
N PHE A 160 52.44 -12.83 -13.24
CA PHE A 160 53.27 -13.69 -12.40
C PHE A 160 53.88 -14.86 -13.19
N LEU A 161 53.10 -15.49 -14.08
CA LEU A 161 53.59 -16.55 -14.96
C LEU A 161 54.64 -16.04 -15.95
N ILE A 162 54.44 -14.85 -16.53
CA ILE A 162 55.42 -14.20 -17.41
C ILE A 162 56.71 -13.89 -16.63
N PHE A 163 56.59 -13.38 -15.41
CA PHE A 163 57.74 -13.12 -14.54
C PHE A 163 58.52 -14.41 -14.22
N LEU A 164 57.83 -15.49 -13.85
CA LEU A 164 58.46 -16.78 -13.59
C LEU A 164 59.13 -17.36 -14.85
N ALA A 165 58.48 -17.29 -16.00
CA ALA A 165 59.04 -17.73 -17.27
C ALA A 165 60.31 -16.93 -17.62
N ASN A 166 60.28 -15.61 -17.45
CA ASN A 166 61.46 -14.76 -17.65
C ASN A 166 62.57 -15.03 -16.63
N ARG A 167 62.25 -15.42 -15.39
CA ARG A 167 63.26 -15.77 -14.39
C ARG A 167 63.90 -17.14 -14.65
N LEU A 168 63.11 -18.12 -15.08
CA LEU A 168 63.57 -19.50 -15.29
C LEU A 168 64.24 -19.70 -16.66
N TRP A 169 63.84 -18.95 -17.69
CA TRP A 169 64.31 -19.13 -19.06
C TRP A 169 64.70 -17.83 -19.77
N GLY A 170 64.66 -16.69 -19.10
CA GLY A 170 65.14 -15.42 -19.66
C GLY A 170 66.68 -15.35 -19.67
N LYS A 171 67.22 -14.39 -20.44
CA LYS A 171 68.66 -14.24 -20.71
C LYS A 171 69.57 -14.20 -19.47
N GLU A 172 69.03 -13.86 -18.30
CA GLU A 172 69.74 -13.88 -17.00
C GLU A 172 70.01 -15.31 -16.48
N SER A 173 69.21 -16.32 -16.86
CA SER A 173 69.40 -17.73 -16.49
C SER A 173 70.51 -18.45 -17.29
N MET A 174 71.00 -17.84 -18.38
CA MET A 174 71.96 -18.46 -19.29
C MET A 174 73.36 -17.85 -19.22
N ARG A 175 73.66 -17.05 -18.19
CA ARG A 175 75.05 -16.67 -17.90
C ARG A 175 75.76 -17.85 -17.22
N PRO A 176 76.94 -18.27 -17.72
CA PRO A 176 77.72 -19.36 -17.11
C PRO A 176 78.25 -19.00 -15.72
#